data_AF-A0A1G3R5M2-F1
#
_entry.id   AF-A0A1G3R5M2-F1
#
_cell.length_a   1.000
_cell.length_b   1.000
_cell.length_c   1.000
_cell.angle_alpha   90.00
_cell.angle_beta   90.00
_cell.angle_gamma   90.00
#
_symmetry.space_group_name_H-M   'P 1'
#
loop_
_entity.id
_entity.type
_entity.pdbx_description
1 polymer ?
#
loop_
_entity_poly.entity_id
_entity_poly.type
_entity_poly.pdbx_seq_one_letter_code
_entity_poly.pdbx_strand_id
1 'polypeptide(L)'
;MMLVTWVPRFVPLMLSRDVPLPRWIRRWLSGFPYAALGALIFPGILGAIPDAPLVALGAGLVALVIALKAKSPVIPVLAAIAAAALLDLVL
;
A
#
# COMPACT_ATOMS: atom_id res chain seq x y z
N MET A 1 -17.61 -20.81 -6.66
CA MET A 1 -17.49 -19.33 -6.57
C MET A 1 -18.13 -18.76 -5.31
N MET A 2 -19.40 -19.08 -5.02
CA MET A 2 -20.13 -18.51 -3.87
C MET A 2 -19.50 -18.85 -2.51
N LEU A 3 -19.27 -20.14 -2.20
CA LEU A 3 -18.71 -20.58 -0.91
C LEU A 3 -17.33 -19.97 -0.60
N VAL A 4 -16.43 -19.96 -1.58
CA VAL A 4 -15.02 -19.53 -1.39
C VAL A 4 -14.89 -18.02 -1.19
N THR A 5 -15.87 -17.23 -1.63
CA THR A 5 -15.90 -15.78 -1.43
C THR A 5 -16.74 -15.37 -0.23
N TRP A 6 -17.84 -16.07 0.04
CA TRP A 6 -18.71 -15.78 1.17
C TRP A 6 -18.07 -16.13 2.51
N VAL A 7 -17.41 -17.28 2.62
CA VAL A 7 -16.82 -17.74 3.89
C VAL A 7 -15.84 -16.70 4.46
N PRO A 8 -14.77 -16.26 3.77
CA PRO A 8 -13.84 -15.28 4.32
C PRO A 8 -14.44 -13.88 4.54
N ARG A 9 -15.56 -13.53 3.88
CA ARG A 9 -16.26 -12.25 4.08
C ARG A 9 -17.23 -12.26 5.27
N PHE A 10 -17.92 -13.38 5.49
CA PHE A 10 -18.89 -13.54 6.58
C PHE A 10 -18.25 -13.96 7.90
N VAL A 11 -17.14 -14.70 7.86
CA VAL A 11 -16.40 -15.10 9.07
C VAL A 11 -16.03 -13.88 9.94
N PRO A 12 -15.48 -12.77 9.40
CA PRO A 12 -15.22 -11.57 10.19
C PRO A 12 -16.48 -10.88 10.74
N LEU A 13 -17.62 -10.98 10.04
CA LEU A 13 -18.90 -10.38 10.44
C LEU A 13 -19.59 -11.18 11.56
N MET A 14 -19.48 -12.51 11.52
CA MET A 14 -20.02 -13.42 12.54
C MET A 14 -19.14 -13.48 13.80
N LEU A 15 -17.86 -13.09 13.69
CA LEU A 15 -16.97 -12.99 14.83
C LEU A 15 -17.29 -11.72 15.62
N SER A 16 -18.09 -11.86 16.69
CA SER A 16 -18.34 -10.77 17.64
C SER A 16 -17.02 -10.23 18.21
N ARG A 17 -16.97 -8.93 18.51
CA ARG A 17 -15.75 -8.24 19.02
C ARG A 17 -15.13 -8.92 20.25
N ASP A 18 -15.92 -9.67 21.01
CA ASP A 18 -15.54 -10.31 22.26
C ASP A 18 -15.07 -11.77 22.13
N VAL A 19 -15.02 -12.35 20.91
CA VAL A 19 -14.51 -13.71 20.73
C VAL A 19 -13.00 -13.72 20.96
N PRO A 20 -12.47 -14.50 21.93
CA PRO A 20 -11.05 -14.53 22.22
C PRO A 20 -10.31 -15.29 21.11
N LEU A 21 -9.87 -14.57 20.07
CA LEU A 21 -8.97 -15.10 19.05
C LEU A 21 -7.67 -15.66 19.69
N PRO A 22 -7.16 -16.82 19.25
CA PRO A 22 -5.85 -17.30 19.65
C PRO A 22 -4.77 -16.23 19.41
N ARG A 23 -3.77 -16.14 20.32
CA ARG A 23 -2.69 -15.13 20.24
C ARG A 23 -1.98 -15.10 18.88
N TRP A 24 -1.77 -16.26 18.26
CA TRP A 24 -1.12 -16.37 16.95
C TRP A 24 -1.94 -15.70 15.84
N ILE A 25 -3.26 -15.92 15.80
CA ILE A 25 -4.15 -15.34 14.79
C ILE A 25 -4.22 -13.81 14.95
N ARG A 26 -4.28 -13.28 16.18
CA ARG A 26 -4.27 -11.82 16.39
C ARG A 26 -2.98 -11.16 15.88
N ARG A 27 -1.83 -11.79 16.15
CA ARG A 27 -0.54 -11.31 15.64
C ARG A 27 -0.51 -11.34 14.11
N TRP A 28 -1.00 -12.41 13.50
CA TRP A 28 -1.06 -12.52 12.04
C TRP A 28 -2.01 -11.48 11.41
N LEU A 29 -3.22 -11.34 11.96
CA LEU A 29 -4.21 -10.35 11.51
C LEU A 29 -3.72 -8.91 11.69
N SER A 30 -2.89 -8.62 12.69
CA SER A 30 -2.29 -7.28 12.83
C SER A 30 -1.30 -6.92 11.72
N GLY A 31 -0.68 -7.92 11.08
CA GLY A 31 0.20 -7.72 9.92
C GLY A 31 -0.56 -7.59 8.60
N PHE A 32 -1.80 -8.09 8.54
CA PHE A 32 -2.58 -8.14 7.31
C PHE A 32 -2.82 -6.76 6.65
N PRO A 33 -3.24 -5.70 7.38
CA PRO A 33 -3.44 -4.39 6.76
C PRO A 33 -2.17 -3.82 6.11
N TYR A 34 -1.02 -3.97 6.78
CA TYR A 34 0.25 -3.49 6.26
C TYR A 34 0.70 -4.27 5.02
N ALA A 35 0.53 -5.60 5.04
CA ALA A 35 0.84 -6.46 3.91
C ALA A 35 -0.07 -6.15 2.71
N ALA A 36 -1.37 -5.95 2.95
CA ALA A 36 -2.33 -5.61 1.90
C ALA A 36 -2.03 -4.23 1.28
N LEU A 37 -1.75 -3.21 2.10
CA LEU A 37 -1.36 -1.89 1.61
C LEU A 37 -0.06 -1.97 0.79
N GLY A 38 0.96 -2.68 1.28
CA GLY A 38 2.20 -2.87 0.54
C GLY A 38 1.99 -3.59 -0.80
N ALA A 39 1.22 -4.69 -0.79
CA ALA A 39 0.93 -5.48 -1.98
C ALA A 39 0.10 -4.73 -3.03
N LEU A 40 -0.72 -3.74 -2.63
CA LEU A 40 -1.50 -2.93 -3.55
C LEU A 40 -0.75 -1.68 -4.03
N ILE A 41 -0.05 -0.99 -3.13
CA ILE A 41 0.61 0.28 -3.42
C ILE A 41 1.89 0.06 -4.21
N PHE A 42 2.72 -0.92 -3.84
CA PHE A 42 4.02 -1.15 -4.47
C PHE A 42 3.93 -1.42 -5.99
N PRO A 43 3.08 -2.34 -6.49
CA PRO A 43 2.92 -2.50 -7.93
C PRO A 43 2.30 -1.26 -8.59
N GLY A 44 1.43 -0.52 -7.87
CA GLY A 44 0.88 0.74 -8.35
C GLY A 44 1.95 1.82 -8.58
N ILE A 45 2.99 1.86 -7.75
CA ILE A 45 4.14 2.75 -7.94
C ILE A 45 4.92 2.34 -9.18
N LEU A 46 5.27 1.06 -9.32
CA LEU A 46 6.09 0.58 -10.43
C LEU A 46 5.40 0.70 -11.79
N GLY A 47 4.07 0.54 -11.82
CA GLY A 47 3.25 0.64 -13.02
C GLY A 47 2.64 2.03 -13.27
N ALA A 48 3.03 3.06 -12.51
CA ALA A 48 2.43 4.39 -12.62
C ALA A 48 2.71 5.07 -13.97
N ILE A 49 3.85 4.78 -14.59
CA ILE A 49 4.27 5.32 -15.89
C ILE A 49 4.68 4.14 -16.78
N PRO A 50 3.80 3.68 -17.69
CA PRO A 50 4.00 2.45 -18.47
C PRO A 50 5.29 2.44 -19.30
N ASP A 51 5.63 3.58 -19.91
CA ASP A 51 6.76 3.70 -20.83
C ASP A 51 8.09 4.03 -20.12
N ALA A 52 8.04 4.39 -18.84
CA ALA A 52 9.21 4.84 -18.07
C ALA A 52 9.22 4.30 -16.61
N PRO A 53 9.47 2.99 -16.42
CA PRO A 53 9.49 2.39 -15.08
C PRO A 53 10.60 2.95 -14.18
N LEU A 54 11.70 3.46 -14.77
CA LEU A 54 12.78 4.12 -14.02
C LEU A 54 12.32 5.46 -13.41
N VAL A 55 11.51 6.22 -14.14
CA VAL A 55 10.92 7.48 -13.66
C VAL A 55 9.96 7.18 -12.51
N ALA A 56 9.11 6.17 -12.68
CA ALA A 56 8.15 5.74 -11.67
C ALA A 56 8.84 5.27 -10.37
N LEU A 57 9.92 4.47 -10.50
CA LEU A 57 10.72 4.01 -9.37
C LEU A 57 11.47 5.16 -8.68
N GLY A 58 12.02 6.10 -9.45
CA GLY A 58 12.68 7.30 -8.94
C GLY A 58 11.73 8.20 -8.15
N ALA A 59 10.55 8.50 -8.69
CA ALA A 59 9.50 9.26 -8.01
C ALA A 59 9.02 8.54 -6.74
N GLY A 60 8.89 7.21 -6.78
CA GLY A 60 8.55 6.38 -5.63
C GLY A 60 9.60 6.42 -4.52
N LEU A 61 10.89 6.41 -4.86
CA LEU A 61 11.99 6.57 -3.90
C LEU A 61 11.96 7.95 -3.24
N VAL A 62 11.72 9.01 -4.01
CA VAL A 62 11.58 10.36 -3.45
C VAL A 62 10.39 10.43 -2.48
N ALA A 63 9.25 9.86 -2.87
CA ALA A 63 8.07 9.77 -2.02
C ALA A 63 8.39 9.04 -0.71
N LEU A 64 9.09 7.91 -0.78
CA LEU A 64 9.49 7.11 0.38
C LEU A 64 10.37 7.91 1.35
N VAL A 65 11.43 8.55 0.84
CA VAL A 65 12.37 9.32 1.68
C VAL A 65 11.65 10.46 2.39
N ILE A 66 10.75 11.17 1.70
CA ILE A 66 10.01 12.29 2.26
C ILE A 66 8.93 11.81 3.24
N ALA A 67 8.27 10.69 2.96
CA ALA A 67 7.27 10.09 3.83
C ALA A 67 7.83 9.71 5.21
N LEU A 68 9.12 9.35 5.30
CA LEU A 68 9.77 9.06 6.59
C LEU A 68 9.87 10.28 7.52
N LYS A 69 9.81 11.50 6.98
CA LYS A 69 9.94 12.75 7.76
C LYS A 69 8.68 13.61 7.75
N ALA A 70 7.76 13.37 6.80
CA ALA A 70 6.57 14.17 6.64
C ALA A 70 5.52 13.84 7.70
N LYS A 71 4.92 14.87 8.30
CA LYS A 71 3.79 14.74 9.23
C LYS A 71 2.44 14.57 8.52
N SER A 72 2.40 14.81 7.21
CA SER A 72 1.19 14.76 6.38
C SER A 72 1.47 13.98 5.10
N PRO A 73 0.54 13.12 4.65
CA PRO A 73 0.65 12.38 3.39
C PRO A 73 0.62 13.28 2.15
N VAL A 74 0.16 14.52 2.28
CA VAL A 74 0.12 15.48 1.16
C VAL A 74 1.53 15.85 0.69
N ILE A 75 2.49 15.98 1.63
CA ILE A 75 3.85 16.44 1.30
C ILE A 75 4.61 15.40 0.43
N PRO A 76 4.66 14.10 0.77
CA PRO A 76 5.27 13.09 -0.08
C PRO A 76 4.62 12.98 -1.45
N VAL A 77 3.28 13.12 -1.53
CA VAL A 77 2.54 13.05 -2.80
C VAL A 77 2.96 14.19 -3.73
N LEU A 78 2.96 15.43 -3.24
CA LEU A 78 3.38 16.57 -4.05
C LEU A 78 4.83 16.44 -4.51
N ALA A 79 5.72 15.97 -3.63
CA ALA A 79 7.11 15.77 -3.98
C ALA A 79 7.32 14.63 -5.01
N ALA A 80 6.53 13.55 -4.92
CA ALA A 80 6.54 12.47 -5.89
C ALA A 80 6.09 12.97 -7.27
N ILE A 81 5.03 13.77 -7.33
CA ILE A 81 4.54 14.38 -8.58
C ILE A 81 5.60 15.30 -9.19
N ALA A 82 6.22 16.16 -8.37
CA ALA A 82 7.28 17.05 -8.83
C ALA A 82 8.51 16.26 -9.33
N ALA A 83 8.90 15.20 -8.61
CA ALA A 83 10.01 14.34 -9.00
C ALA A 83 9.72 13.56 -10.29
N ALA A 84 8.50 13.03 -10.44
CA ALA A 84 8.07 12.35 -11.66
C ALA A 84 8.16 13.31 -12.86
N ALA A 85 7.58 14.51 -12.76
CA ALA A 85 7.63 15.50 -13.84
C ALA A 85 9.05 15.94 -14.20
N LEU A 86 9.94 16.07 -13.20
CA LEU A 86 11.34 16.43 -13.44
C LEU A 86 12.12 15.29 -14.10
N LEU A 87 11.93 14.05 -13.64
CA LEU A 87 12.61 12.87 -14.17
C LEU A 87 12.15 12.53 -15.60
N ASP A 88 10.85 12.66 -15.87
CA ASP A 88 10.25 12.44 -17.20
C ASP A 88 10.69 13.47 -18.24
N LEU A 89 11.13 14.66 -17.81
CA LEU A 89 11.70 15.67 -18.71
C LEU A 89 13.15 15.33 -19.12
N VAL A 90 13.86 14.57 -18.28
CA VAL A 90 15.30 14.31 -18.44
C VAL A 90 15.57 12.95 -19.11
N LEU A 91 14.70 11.96 -18.88
CA LEU A 91 14.82 10.58 -19.36
C LEU A 91 13.85 10.32 -20.51
#